data_AF-A0A485B6U3-F1
#
_entry.id   AF-A0A485B6U3-F1
#
_cell.length_a   1.000
_cell.length_b   1.000
_cell.length_c   1.000
_cell.angle_alpha   90.00
_cell.angle_beta   90.00
_cell.angle_gamma   90.00
#
_symmetry.space_group_name_H-M   'P 1'
#
loop_
_entity.id
_entity.type
_entity.pdbx_description
1 polymer ?
#
loop_
_entity_poly.entity_id
_entity_poly.type
_entity_poly.pdbx_seq_one_letter_code
_entity_poly.pdbx_strand_id
1 'polypeptide(L)'
;MALIGQALIRDVPNEYTIYKEKEFTFNGIRQLNRNGLLWDNSLNVDGIKTGHTDKAGYNLVASATEGQMRLISAVMGGRTYKGRESESKKLLTWGFRFFETVNPLKAGKEFSSEPAWFGDSDRASLGVDKDVYLTIPRGRMKDLKASYVLNNTELHAPLQKNQVVGTINFQLDGKTIDQRPLVVLQEIPEGNFFGKMIDYIKLMFHHWFG
;
A
#
# COMPACT_ATOMS: atom_id res chain seq x y z
N MET A 1 4.42 -14.66 10.13
CA MET A 1 5.71 -14.69 9.39
C MET A 1 5.76 -13.71 8.23
N ALA A 2 4.82 -13.75 7.26
CA ALA A 2 4.83 -12.80 6.12
C ALA A 2 4.80 -11.32 6.56
N LEU A 3 3.96 -10.95 7.54
CA LEU A 3 3.89 -9.59 8.09
C LEU A 3 5.20 -9.14 8.75
N ILE A 4 5.93 -10.05 9.40
CA ILE A 4 7.26 -9.73 9.96
C ILE A 4 8.24 -9.48 8.83
N GLY A 5 8.21 -10.30 7.77
CA GLY A 5 9.00 -10.06 6.56
C GLY A 5 8.70 -8.71 5.93
N GLN A 6 7.42 -8.33 5.84
CA GLN A 6 7.01 -7.01 5.35
C GLN A 6 7.56 -5.88 6.23
N ALA A 7 7.42 -5.98 7.55
CA ALA A 7 7.94 -5.00 8.50
C ALA A 7 9.46 -4.88 8.41
N LEU A 8 10.19 -5.99 8.27
CA LEU A 8 11.65 -5.99 8.14
C LEU A 8 12.09 -5.22 6.89
N ILE A 9 11.41 -5.42 5.75
CA ILE A 9 11.68 -4.71 4.50
C ILE A 9 11.33 -3.22 4.60
N ARG A 10 10.21 -2.89 5.26
CA ARG A 10 9.68 -1.52 5.36
C ARG A 10 10.42 -0.66 6.40
N ASP A 11 10.65 -1.21 7.58
CA ASP A 11 11.04 -0.46 8.78
C ASP A 11 12.55 -0.47 9.01
N VAL A 12 13.24 -1.54 8.58
CA VAL A 12 14.70 -1.71 8.76
C VAL A 12 15.40 -2.17 7.47
N PRO A 13 15.33 -1.38 6.38
CA PRO A 13 15.84 -1.79 5.06
C PRO A 13 17.36 -2.06 5.03
N ASN A 14 18.13 -1.40 5.90
CA ASN A 14 19.57 -1.65 6.03
C ASN A 14 19.84 -3.07 6.56
N GLU A 15 19.07 -3.51 7.56
CA GLU A 15 19.14 -4.89 8.08
C GLU A 15 18.63 -5.89 7.03
N TYR A 16 17.57 -5.54 6.29
CA TYR A 16 17.05 -6.40 5.24
C TYR A 16 18.08 -6.70 4.15
N THR A 17 18.95 -5.75 3.84
CA THR A 17 19.94 -5.88 2.76
C THR A 17 20.90 -7.04 2.98
N ILE A 18 21.18 -7.42 4.23
CA ILE A 18 22.08 -8.53 4.58
C ILE A 18 21.51 -9.88 4.09
N TYR A 19 20.19 -10.03 4.02
CA TYR A 19 19.55 -11.31 3.69
C TYR A 19 19.83 -11.81 2.26
N LYS A 20 20.26 -10.94 1.35
CA LYS A 20 20.64 -11.30 -0.03
C LYS A 20 22.11 -11.68 -0.17
N GLU A 21 22.93 -11.49 0.87
CA GLU A 21 24.33 -11.92 0.87
C GLU A 21 24.37 -13.45 0.74
N LYS A 22 25.06 -13.94 -0.30
CA LYS A 22 25.13 -15.37 -0.62
C LYS A 22 26.08 -16.13 0.29
N GLU A 23 27.07 -15.43 0.85
CA GLU A 23 28.06 -15.99 1.75
C GLU A 23 28.64 -14.91 2.66
N PHE A 24 29.13 -15.33 3.82
CA PHE A 24 29.91 -14.51 4.73
C PHE A 24 30.98 -15.37 5.42
N THR A 25 31.99 -14.76 6.03
CA THR A 25 33.04 -15.48 6.75
C THR A 25 32.91 -15.22 8.24
N PHE A 26 32.83 -16.29 9.02
CA PHE A 26 32.82 -16.21 10.48
C PHE A 26 33.93 -17.09 11.03
N ASN A 27 34.78 -16.52 11.88
CA ASN A 27 35.94 -17.21 12.48
C ASN A 27 36.85 -17.88 11.43
N GLY A 28 37.12 -17.18 10.31
CA GLY A 28 37.94 -17.68 9.20
C GLY A 28 37.26 -18.75 8.32
N ILE A 29 36.02 -19.15 8.62
CA ILE A 29 35.30 -20.19 7.89
C ILE A 29 34.18 -19.55 7.06
N ARG A 30 34.20 -19.79 5.76
CA ARG A 30 33.15 -19.35 4.84
C ARG A 30 31.84 -20.09 5.10
N GLN A 31 30.75 -19.35 5.23
CA GLN A 31 29.40 -19.83 5.46
C GLN A 31 28.50 -19.41 4.30
N LEU A 32 27.81 -20.36 3.68
CA LEU A 32 26.85 -20.07 2.62
C LEU A 32 25.47 -19.75 3.21
N ASN A 33 24.75 -18.85 2.55
CA ASN A 33 23.36 -18.59 2.86
C ASN A 33 22.53 -19.85 2.62
N ARG A 34 21.64 -20.17 3.55
CA ARG A 34 20.81 -21.39 3.49
C ARG A 34 19.59 -21.23 2.57
N ASN A 35 19.29 -20.01 2.12
CA ASN A 35 18.20 -19.73 1.20
C ASN A 35 18.62 -20.03 -0.24
N GLY A 36 18.38 -21.25 -0.73
CA GLY A 36 18.76 -21.67 -2.07
C GLY A 36 18.15 -20.84 -3.19
N LEU A 37 17.03 -20.15 -2.94
CA LEU A 37 16.37 -19.30 -3.94
C LEU A 37 17.20 -18.06 -4.33
N LEU A 38 18.21 -17.66 -3.54
CA LEU A 38 19.12 -16.56 -3.93
C LEU A 38 19.98 -16.91 -5.16
N TRP A 39 20.11 -18.19 -5.49
CA TRP A 39 20.82 -18.68 -6.67
C TRP A 39 19.90 -18.98 -7.86
N ASP A 40 18.60 -18.74 -7.73
CA ASP A 40 17.65 -18.95 -8.81
C ASP A 40 17.66 -17.77 -9.78
N ASN A 41 18.05 -18.01 -11.04
CA ASN A 41 18.14 -16.94 -12.05
C ASN A 41 16.78 -16.54 -12.65
N SER A 42 15.70 -17.28 -12.35
CA SER A 42 14.36 -16.99 -12.91
C SER A 42 13.52 -16.04 -12.04
N LEU A 43 13.96 -15.75 -10.82
CA LEU A 43 13.31 -14.81 -9.90
C LEU A 43 14.36 -13.91 -9.26
N ASN A 44 14.06 -12.63 -9.10
CA ASN A 44 14.92 -11.74 -8.32
C ASN A 44 14.59 -11.86 -6.82
N VAL A 45 15.13 -12.91 -6.18
CA VAL A 45 14.93 -13.20 -4.75
C VAL A 45 16.02 -12.52 -3.94
N ASP A 46 15.63 -11.78 -2.90
CA ASP A 46 16.55 -11.05 -2.02
C ASP A 46 16.34 -11.35 -0.53
N GLY A 47 15.55 -12.37 -0.20
CA GLY A 47 15.30 -12.79 1.17
C GLY A 47 14.30 -13.94 1.28
N ILE A 48 13.88 -14.35 2.48
CA ILE A 48 14.33 -13.84 3.77
C ILE A 48 14.99 -14.96 4.57
N LYS A 49 14.23 -15.93 5.07
CA LYS A 49 14.76 -16.89 6.05
C LYS A 49 14.23 -18.30 5.88
N THR A 50 15.14 -19.26 5.98
CA THR A 50 14.85 -20.69 6.11
C THR A 50 14.84 -21.13 7.58
N GLY A 51 14.04 -22.14 7.90
CA GLY A 51 14.05 -22.80 9.21
C GLY A 51 13.63 -24.27 9.10
N HIS A 52 14.21 -25.13 9.93
CA HIS A 52 13.86 -26.56 9.96
C HIS A 52 14.09 -27.14 11.35
N THR A 53 13.11 -27.89 11.85
CA THR A 53 13.22 -28.84 12.96
C THR A 53 12.27 -30.00 12.69
N ASP A 54 12.51 -31.18 13.27
CA ASP A 54 11.65 -32.35 13.05
C ASP A 54 10.18 -32.10 13.42
N LYS A 55 9.94 -31.26 14.43
CA LYS A 55 8.58 -30.84 14.86
C LYS A 55 7.94 -29.83 13.90
N ALA A 56 8.72 -28.93 13.30
CA ALA A 56 8.20 -27.81 12.51
C ALA A 56 8.21 -28.05 11.00
N GLY A 57 8.86 -29.12 10.53
CA GLY A 57 9.12 -29.35 9.11
C GLY A 57 9.99 -28.25 8.49
N TYR A 58 9.97 -28.13 7.16
CA TYR A 58 10.74 -27.13 6.44
C TYR A 58 9.95 -25.84 6.22
N ASN A 59 10.46 -24.73 6.74
CA ASN A 59 9.86 -23.41 6.65
C ASN A 59 10.72 -22.48 5.78
N LEU A 60 10.06 -21.63 4.99
CA LEU A 60 10.70 -20.60 4.18
C LEU A 60 9.81 -19.36 4.11
N VAL A 61 10.34 -18.23 4.55
CA VAL A 61 9.84 -16.91 4.18
C VAL A 61 10.73 -16.40 3.05
N ALA A 62 10.16 -16.20 1.86
CA ALA A 62 10.88 -15.70 0.71
C ALA A 62 10.27 -14.38 0.21
N SER A 63 11.11 -13.47 -0.27
CA SER A 63 10.65 -12.25 -0.94
C SER A 63 11.37 -12.11 -2.27
N ALA A 64 10.63 -11.64 -3.27
CA ALA A 64 11.15 -11.42 -4.61
C ALA A 64 10.56 -10.16 -5.23
N THR A 65 11.21 -9.64 -6.27
CA THR A 65 10.74 -8.47 -7.02
C THR A 65 10.67 -8.70 -8.53
N GLU A 66 9.73 -8.02 -9.18
CA GLU A 66 9.63 -7.86 -10.64
C GLU A 66 9.27 -6.40 -10.92
N GLY A 67 10.21 -5.61 -11.44
CA GLY A 67 10.03 -4.17 -11.61
C GLY A 67 9.73 -3.46 -10.27
N GLN A 68 8.58 -2.79 -10.19
CA GLN A 68 8.13 -2.11 -8.96
C GLN A 68 7.35 -3.02 -8.00
N MET A 69 7.02 -4.24 -8.42
CA MET A 69 6.21 -5.16 -7.63
C MET A 69 7.10 -6.04 -6.74
N ARG A 70 6.75 -6.14 -5.46
CA ARG A 70 7.38 -7.05 -4.50
C ARG A 70 6.34 -8.01 -3.95
N LEU A 71 6.70 -9.29 -3.89
CA LEU A 71 5.89 -10.34 -3.28
C LEU A 71 6.64 -11.00 -2.13
N ILE A 72 5.90 -11.39 -1.10
CA ILE A 72 6.39 -12.14 0.05
C ILE A 72 5.58 -13.44 0.14
N SER A 73 6.27 -14.57 0.15
CA SER A 73 5.69 -15.89 0.43
C SER A 73 6.16 -16.40 1.78
N ALA A 74 5.28 -17.08 2.51
CA ALA A 74 5.62 -17.79 3.73
C ALA A 74 5.06 -19.21 3.65
N VAL A 75 5.93 -20.17 3.37
CA VAL A 75 5.61 -21.60 3.33
C VAL A 75 6.07 -22.23 4.63
N MET A 76 5.17 -22.94 5.31
CA MET A 76 5.44 -23.58 6.59
C MET A 76 5.11 -25.07 6.55
N GLY A 77 5.85 -25.90 7.30
CA GLY A 77 5.61 -27.34 7.39
C GLY A 77 5.89 -28.12 6.10
N GLY A 78 6.80 -27.63 5.25
CA GLY A 78 7.22 -28.33 4.04
C GLY A 78 7.77 -29.72 4.37
N ARG A 79 7.46 -30.71 3.53
CA ARG A 79 7.80 -32.12 3.79
C ARG A 79 9.23 -32.50 3.42
N THR A 80 9.87 -31.74 2.54
CA THR A 80 11.23 -32.05 2.05
C THR A 80 12.09 -30.81 1.97
N TYR A 81 13.41 -31.01 2.06
CA TYR A 81 14.40 -29.95 1.99
C TYR A 81 14.24 -29.11 0.71
N LYS A 82 14.24 -29.75 -0.47
CA LYS A 82 14.07 -29.05 -1.76
C LYS A 82 12.63 -28.54 -1.98
N GLY A 83 11.64 -29.20 -1.39
CA GLY A 83 10.23 -28.85 -1.54
C GLY A 83 9.93 -27.43 -1.04
N ARG A 84 10.53 -27.01 0.09
CA ARG A 84 10.28 -25.64 0.61
C ARG A 84 10.63 -24.55 -0.42
N GLU A 85 11.71 -24.73 -1.18
CA GLU A 85 12.17 -23.76 -2.17
C GLU A 85 11.31 -23.84 -3.43
N SER A 86 11.00 -25.05 -3.89
CA SER A 86 10.13 -25.26 -5.07
C SER A 86 8.72 -24.72 -4.87
N GLU A 87 8.10 -24.96 -3.71
CA GLU A 87 6.74 -24.48 -3.43
C GLU A 87 6.69 -22.96 -3.26
N SER A 88 7.67 -22.35 -2.57
CA SER A 88 7.78 -20.88 -2.51
C SER A 88 8.00 -20.28 -3.90
N LYS A 89 8.86 -20.88 -4.73
CA LYS A 89 9.06 -20.44 -6.12
C LYS A 89 7.75 -20.47 -6.91
N LYS A 90 6.99 -21.57 -6.85
CA LYS A 90 5.69 -21.70 -7.53
C LYS A 90 4.73 -20.59 -7.13
N LEU A 91 4.60 -20.29 -5.83
CA LEU A 91 3.72 -19.22 -5.34
C LEU A 91 4.15 -17.84 -5.85
N LEU A 92 5.45 -17.52 -5.78
CA LEU A 92 5.99 -16.25 -6.26
C LEU A 92 5.79 -16.09 -7.77
N THR A 93 6.17 -17.09 -8.56
CA THR A 93 5.98 -17.08 -10.03
C THR A 93 4.51 -16.97 -10.40
N TRP A 94 3.62 -17.67 -9.71
CA TRP A 94 2.17 -17.55 -9.92
C TRP A 94 1.68 -16.13 -9.62
N GLY A 95 2.12 -15.53 -8.51
CA GLY A 95 1.75 -14.17 -8.12
C GLY A 95 2.17 -13.14 -9.16
N PHE A 96 3.42 -13.17 -9.62
CA PHE A 96 3.89 -12.27 -10.68
C PHE A 96 3.20 -12.50 -12.03
N ARG A 97 2.81 -13.76 -12.33
CA ARG A 97 2.13 -14.07 -13.59
C ARG A 97 0.72 -13.49 -13.64
N PHE A 98 -0.04 -13.60 -12.55
CA PHE A 98 -1.47 -13.30 -12.55
C PHE A 98 -1.87 -11.99 -11.88
N PHE A 99 -0.95 -11.32 -11.17
CA PHE A 99 -1.24 -10.06 -10.48
C PHE A 99 -0.25 -8.98 -10.88
N GLU A 100 -0.69 -7.75 -10.74
CA GLU A 100 0.14 -6.55 -10.83
C GLU A 100 -0.20 -5.61 -9.66
N THR A 101 0.80 -4.86 -9.18
CA THR A 101 0.59 -3.81 -8.19
C THR A 101 0.65 -2.45 -8.86
N VAL A 102 -0.42 -1.67 -8.76
CA VAL A 102 -0.53 -0.32 -9.32
C VAL A 102 -0.50 0.73 -8.21
N ASN A 103 0.02 1.92 -8.52
CA ASN A 103 0.00 3.09 -7.63
C ASN A 103 -0.87 4.20 -8.27
N PRO A 104 -2.21 4.15 -8.11
CA PRO A 104 -3.11 5.10 -8.75
C PRO A 104 -3.10 6.49 -8.13
N LEU A 105 -2.67 6.63 -6.87
CA LEU A 105 -2.70 7.90 -6.15
C LEU A 105 -1.53 8.02 -5.17
N LYS A 106 -0.76 9.10 -5.32
CA LYS A 106 0.37 9.43 -4.46
C LYS A 106 -0.03 10.39 -3.34
N ALA A 107 0.65 10.30 -2.21
CA ALA A 107 0.48 11.22 -1.10
C ALA A 107 0.64 12.68 -1.54
N GLY A 108 -0.27 13.55 -1.08
CA GLY A 108 -0.22 14.98 -1.37
C GLY A 108 -0.60 15.38 -2.81
N LYS A 109 -1.04 14.45 -3.66
CA LYS A 109 -1.65 14.77 -4.95
C LYS A 109 -3.16 14.91 -4.80
N GLU A 110 -3.70 15.98 -5.36
CA GLU A 110 -5.14 16.20 -5.41
C GLU A 110 -5.83 15.08 -6.18
N PHE A 111 -6.81 14.47 -5.55
CA PHE A 111 -7.70 13.47 -6.14
C PHE A 111 -9.05 14.10 -6.51
N SER A 112 -9.58 14.95 -5.63
CA SER A 112 -10.78 15.75 -5.86
C SER A 112 -10.69 17.09 -5.12
N SER A 113 -11.56 18.03 -5.46
CA SER A 113 -11.77 19.23 -4.66
C SER A 113 -13.24 19.41 -4.34
N GLU A 114 -13.54 19.92 -3.15
CA GLU A 114 -14.91 20.16 -2.67
C GLU A 114 -15.07 21.59 -2.14
N PRO A 115 -16.25 22.21 -2.22
CA PRO A 115 -16.51 23.48 -1.56
C PRO A 115 -16.23 23.38 -0.05
N ALA A 116 -15.49 24.34 0.48
CA ALA A 116 -15.26 24.49 1.91
C ALA A 116 -15.94 25.77 2.38
N TRP A 117 -16.89 25.65 3.30
CA TRP A 117 -17.66 26.76 3.82
C TRP A 117 -16.99 27.37 5.05
N PHE A 118 -17.13 28.69 5.21
CA PHE A 118 -16.65 29.44 6.35
C PHE A 118 -15.12 29.45 6.50
N GLY A 119 -14.38 29.03 5.46
CA GLY A 119 -12.93 28.99 5.42
C GLY A 119 -12.30 30.26 4.85
N ASP A 120 -10.99 30.39 4.97
CA ASP A 120 -10.21 31.40 4.25
C ASP A 120 -10.01 31.07 2.76
N SER A 121 -10.42 29.86 2.37
CA SER A 121 -10.31 29.28 1.04
C SER A 121 -11.65 28.66 0.63
N ASP A 122 -12.10 28.93 -0.61
CA ASP A 122 -13.42 28.49 -1.10
C ASP A 122 -13.53 26.97 -1.34
N ARG A 123 -12.39 26.25 -1.43
CA ARG A 123 -12.35 24.82 -1.77
C ARG A 123 -11.29 24.07 -0.97
N ALA A 124 -11.65 22.89 -0.49
CA ALA A 124 -10.73 21.92 0.09
C ALA A 124 -10.14 21.00 -1.00
N SER A 125 -8.81 20.98 -1.10
CA SER A 125 -8.09 19.99 -1.90
C SER A 125 -8.02 18.67 -1.14
N LEU A 126 -8.55 17.59 -1.72
CA LEU A 126 -8.69 16.29 -1.07
C LEU A 126 -7.84 15.23 -1.78
N GLY A 127 -7.28 14.31 -1.00
CA GLY A 127 -6.44 13.23 -1.50
C GLY A 127 -6.12 12.21 -0.43
N VAL A 128 -4.89 11.71 -0.42
CA VAL A 128 -4.39 10.71 0.54
C VAL A 128 -3.14 11.21 1.25
N ASP A 129 -2.95 10.80 2.49
CA ASP A 129 -1.76 11.07 3.31
C ASP A 129 -0.61 10.08 3.03
N LYS A 130 -0.92 8.93 2.39
CA LYS A 130 0.03 7.87 2.03
C LYS A 130 -0.22 7.39 0.61
N ASP A 131 0.85 7.00 -0.08
CA ASP A 131 0.76 6.37 -1.41
C ASP A 131 -0.16 5.15 -1.38
N VAL A 132 -1.07 5.10 -2.34
CA VAL A 132 -2.01 4.00 -2.48
C VAL A 132 -1.40 2.96 -3.41
N TYR A 133 -1.18 1.76 -2.89
CA TYR A 133 -0.80 0.60 -3.70
C TYR A 133 -1.94 -0.41 -3.69
N LEU A 134 -2.31 -0.91 -4.88
CA LEU A 134 -3.38 -1.90 -5.07
C LEU A 134 -2.84 -3.08 -5.86
N THR A 135 -3.04 -4.29 -5.37
CA THR A 135 -2.72 -5.52 -6.11
C THR A 135 -3.99 -6.07 -6.76
N ILE A 136 -4.00 -6.10 -8.09
CA ILE A 136 -5.15 -6.49 -8.91
C ILE A 136 -4.75 -7.59 -9.90
N PRO A 137 -5.71 -8.33 -10.49
CA PRO A 137 -5.39 -9.27 -11.56
C PRO A 137 -4.73 -8.55 -12.73
N ARG A 138 -3.69 -9.16 -13.29
CA ARG A 138 -2.85 -8.56 -14.34
C ARG A 138 -3.67 -8.23 -15.57
N GLY A 139 -3.48 -7.03 -16.12
CA GLY A 139 -4.20 -6.53 -17.29
C GLY A 139 -5.53 -5.84 -16.97
N ARG A 140 -5.94 -5.78 -15.69
CA ARG A 140 -7.20 -5.14 -15.27
C ARG A 140 -7.05 -3.67 -14.88
N MET A 141 -5.85 -3.09 -14.97
CA MET A 141 -5.61 -1.68 -14.58
C MET A 141 -6.56 -0.68 -15.29
N LYS A 142 -6.89 -0.91 -16.56
CA LYS A 142 -7.79 -0.03 -17.33
C LYS A 142 -9.24 -0.07 -16.87
N ASP A 143 -9.64 -1.16 -16.21
CA ASP A 143 -11.01 -1.36 -15.71
C ASP A 143 -11.17 -0.82 -14.29
N LEU A 144 -10.08 -0.42 -13.65
CA LEU A 144 -10.08 0.08 -12.28
C LEU A 144 -10.74 1.46 -12.23
N LYS A 145 -11.82 1.57 -11.47
CA LYS A 145 -12.52 2.83 -11.22
C LYS A 145 -12.26 3.30 -9.80
N ALA A 146 -12.09 4.60 -9.63
CA ALA A 146 -12.03 5.24 -8.32
C ALA A 146 -13.23 6.17 -8.14
N SER A 147 -13.90 6.08 -7.00
CA SER A 147 -14.94 7.00 -6.56
C SER A 147 -14.71 7.37 -5.10
N TYR A 148 -15.42 8.36 -4.57
CA TYR A 148 -15.33 8.69 -3.15
C TYR A 148 -16.70 8.99 -2.56
N VAL A 149 -16.78 8.93 -1.24
CA VAL A 149 -17.94 9.31 -0.44
C VAL A 149 -17.44 10.18 0.70
N LEU A 150 -18.09 11.32 0.92
CA LEU A 150 -17.80 12.20 2.05
C LEU A 150 -18.54 11.72 3.30
N ASN A 151 -17.96 11.95 4.47
CA ASN A 151 -18.58 11.64 5.76
C ASN A 151 -19.76 12.60 6.03
N ASN A 152 -19.64 13.84 5.59
CA ASN A 152 -20.63 14.89 5.71
C ASN A 152 -20.97 15.44 4.32
N THR A 153 -22.20 15.92 4.14
CA THR A 153 -22.65 16.53 2.87
C THR A 153 -21.87 17.80 2.51
N GLU A 154 -21.35 18.49 3.53
CA GLU A 154 -20.65 19.76 3.41
C GLU A 154 -19.36 19.74 4.25
N LEU A 155 -18.35 20.47 3.78
CA LEU A 155 -17.11 20.69 4.53
C LEU A 155 -17.12 22.09 5.12
N HIS A 156 -17.03 22.19 6.44
CA HIS A 156 -16.97 23.47 7.16
C HIS A 156 -15.60 23.65 7.77
N ALA A 157 -15.04 24.84 7.67
CA ALA A 157 -13.81 25.21 8.36
C ALA A 157 -14.05 25.30 9.89
N PRO A 158 -13.02 25.08 10.73
CA PRO A 158 -11.62 24.81 10.37
C PRO A 158 -11.39 23.36 9.93
N LEU A 159 -10.66 23.16 8.82
CA LEU A 159 -10.23 21.85 8.32
C LEU A 159 -8.73 21.68 8.53
N GLN A 160 -8.34 20.67 9.29
CA GLN A 160 -6.92 20.38 9.54
C GLN A 160 -6.29 19.60 8.38
N LYS A 161 -4.99 19.82 8.16
CA LYS A 161 -4.22 18.98 7.24
C LYS A 161 -4.29 17.50 7.67
N ASN A 162 -4.51 16.61 6.71
CA ASN A 162 -4.73 15.16 6.88
C ASN A 162 -6.00 14.79 7.67
N GLN A 163 -6.92 15.73 7.92
CA GLN A 163 -8.23 15.40 8.48
C GLN A 163 -8.99 14.50 7.52
N VAL A 164 -9.48 13.37 8.03
CA VAL A 164 -10.31 12.44 7.26
C VAL A 164 -11.70 13.04 7.07
N VAL A 165 -12.09 13.22 5.81
CA VAL A 165 -13.39 13.80 5.42
C VAL A 165 -14.24 12.85 4.58
N GLY A 166 -13.70 11.69 4.23
CA GLY A 166 -14.42 10.70 3.44
C GLY A 166 -13.63 9.41 3.22
N THR A 167 -14.08 8.62 2.25
CA THR A 167 -13.46 7.37 1.82
C THR A 167 -13.40 7.29 0.30
N ILE A 168 -12.23 6.94 -0.24
CA ILE A 168 -12.02 6.57 -1.64
C ILE A 168 -12.31 5.08 -1.80
N ASN A 169 -13.14 4.72 -2.77
CA ASN A 169 -13.47 3.36 -3.16
C ASN A 169 -12.80 3.02 -4.49
N PHE A 170 -12.03 1.94 -4.51
CA PHE A 170 -11.49 1.38 -5.75
C PHE A 170 -12.33 0.19 -6.17
N GLN A 171 -12.80 0.18 -7.42
CA GLN A 171 -13.74 -0.81 -7.94
C GLN A 171 -13.21 -1.52 -9.19
N LEU A 172 -13.44 -2.82 -9.25
CA LEU A 172 -13.31 -3.64 -10.47
C LEU A 172 -14.63 -4.38 -10.69
N ASP A 173 -15.12 -4.38 -11.93
CA ASP A 173 -16.37 -5.05 -12.30
C ASP A 173 -17.57 -4.65 -11.43
N GLY A 174 -17.61 -3.37 -11.03
CA GLY A 174 -18.66 -2.81 -10.16
C GLY A 174 -18.56 -3.20 -8.67
N LYS A 175 -17.56 -4.00 -8.29
CA LYS A 175 -17.31 -4.40 -6.89
C LYS A 175 -16.15 -3.62 -6.30
N THR A 176 -16.35 -3.06 -5.11
CA THR A 176 -15.27 -2.43 -4.32
C THR A 176 -14.26 -3.49 -3.90
N ILE A 177 -13.00 -3.30 -4.32
CA ILE A 177 -11.88 -4.20 -4.01
C ILE A 177 -10.98 -3.63 -2.90
N ASP A 178 -10.96 -2.31 -2.73
CA ASP A 178 -10.17 -1.66 -1.70
C ASP A 178 -10.74 -0.28 -1.35
N GLN A 179 -10.44 0.20 -0.14
CA GLN A 179 -10.85 1.49 0.38
C GLN A 179 -9.68 2.21 1.06
N ARG A 180 -9.63 3.55 0.89
CA ARG A 180 -8.62 4.40 1.52
C ARG A 180 -9.27 5.66 2.10
N PRO A 181 -8.78 6.18 3.25
CA PRO A 181 -9.28 7.45 3.77
C PRO A 181 -9.06 8.58 2.77
N LEU A 182 -10.08 9.41 2.55
CA LEU A 182 -9.98 10.68 1.84
C LEU A 182 -9.68 11.78 2.86
N VAL A 183 -8.56 12.48 2.68
CA VAL A 183 -8.08 13.48 3.62
C VAL A 183 -7.90 14.85 2.98
N VAL A 184 -7.97 15.89 3.80
CA VAL A 184 -7.66 17.28 3.42
C VAL A 184 -6.15 17.44 3.23
N LEU A 185 -5.70 17.95 2.08
CA LEU A 185 -4.27 18.06 1.75
C LEU A 185 -3.62 19.34 2.31
N GLN A 186 -4.41 20.40 2.48
CA GLN A 186 -3.98 21.72 2.95
C GLN A 186 -4.92 22.20 4.05
N GLU A 187 -4.38 22.72 5.13
CA GLU A 187 -5.18 23.28 6.22
C GLU A 187 -6.01 24.46 5.73
N ILE A 188 -7.28 24.52 6.13
CA ILE A 188 -8.20 25.63 5.86
C ILE A 188 -8.67 26.16 7.21
N PRO A 189 -8.06 27.24 7.73
CA PRO A 189 -8.54 27.89 8.94
C PRO A 189 -9.88 28.59 8.68
N GLU A 190 -10.51 29.03 9.77
CA GLU A 190 -11.73 29.83 9.67
C GLU A 190 -11.47 31.15 8.90
N GLY A 191 -12.39 31.48 8.01
CA GLY A 191 -12.37 32.71 7.25
C GLY A 191 -12.74 33.94 8.07
N ASN A 192 -12.47 35.10 7.50
CA ASN A 192 -12.83 36.39 8.10
C ASN A 192 -14.35 36.56 8.19
N PHE A 193 -14.82 37.40 9.13
CA PHE A 193 -16.25 37.61 9.43
C PHE A 193 -17.12 37.90 8.20
N PHE A 194 -16.63 38.74 7.27
CA PHE A 194 -17.34 39.04 6.01
C PHE A 194 -17.45 37.83 5.07
N GLY A 195 -16.42 37.00 5.00
CA GLY A 195 -16.44 35.77 4.20
C GLY A 195 -17.46 34.78 4.73
N LYS A 196 -17.48 34.57 6.05
CA LYS A 196 -18.46 33.71 6.72
C LYS A 196 -19.91 34.15 6.46
N MET A 197 -20.17 35.47 6.45
CA MET A 197 -21.51 36.00 6.19
C MET A 197 -21.95 35.78 4.74
N ILE A 198 -21.05 35.97 3.77
CA ILE A 198 -21.33 35.69 2.35
C ILE A 198 -21.60 34.20 2.15
N ASP A 199 -20.80 33.34 2.78
CA ASP A 199 -20.98 31.89 2.71
C ASP A 199 -22.31 31.44 3.33
N TYR A 200 -22.71 32.03 4.45
CA TYR A 200 -24.01 31.77 5.06
C TYR A 200 -25.17 32.10 4.10
N ILE A 201 -25.09 33.23 3.40
CA ILE A 201 -26.10 33.63 2.40
C ILE A 201 -26.11 32.62 1.24
N LYS A 202 -24.94 32.28 0.69
CA LYS A 202 -24.81 31.29 -0.39
C LYS A 202 -25.35 29.91 0.00
N LEU A 203 -25.07 29.45 1.22
CA LEU A 203 -25.57 28.19 1.78
C LEU A 203 -27.09 28.19 1.87
N MET A 204 -27.70 29.27 2.38
CA MET A 204 -29.17 29.37 2.41
C MET A 204 -29.79 29.28 1.01
N PHE A 205 -29.20 29.96 0.01
CA PHE A 205 -29.69 29.86 -1.37
C PHE A 205 -29.48 28.45 -1.95
N HIS A 206 -28.36 27.80 -1.63
CA HIS A 206 -28.09 26.43 -2.04
C HIS A 206 -29.11 25.45 -1.45
N HIS A 207 -29.48 25.58 -0.17
CA HIS A 207 -30.51 24.74 0.46
C HIS A 207 -31.93 25.04 -0.02
N TRP A 208 -32.22 26.25 -0.49
CA TRP A 208 -33.55 26.61 -0.98
C TRP A 208 -33.78 26.15 -2.43
N PHE A 209 -32.75 26.23 -3.28
CA PHE A 209 -32.88 25.99 -4.72
C PHE A 209 -32.23 24.68 -5.21
N GLY A 210 -31.54 23.94 -4.35
CA GLY A 210 -30.94 22.62 -4.63
C GLY A 210 -31.64 21.51 -3.86
#